data_AF-A0A497AA88-F1
#
_entry.id   AF-A0A497AA88-F1
#
_cell.length_a   1.000
_cell.length_b   1.000
_cell.length_c   1.000
_cell.angle_alpha   90.00
_cell.angle_beta   90.00
_cell.angle_gamma   90.00
#
_symmetry.space_group_name_H-M   'P 1'
#
loop_
_entity.id
_entity.type
_entity.pdbx_description
1 polymer ?
#
loop_
_entity_poly.entity_id
_entity_poly.type
_entity_poly.pdbx_seq_one_letter_code
_entity_poly.pdbx_strand_id
1 'polypeptide(L)'
;MDTANPSPASLVDVDLATMVLILGVFFIIVGIVVAGVVYRESREWRKLVMPVFDRGSTETAPESSKEPGELTPRMATFGKEIFGRVFAHMDVAGLLGGAAIVILGIIVVLIGITIGN
;
A
#
# COMPACT_ATOMS: atom_id res chain seq x y z
N MET A 1 -31.81 -49.81 -20.21
CA MET A 1 -31.62 -48.42 -20.63
C MET A 1 -31.24 -47.67 -19.36
N ASP A 2 -29.97 -47.81 -18.96
CA ASP A 2 -29.42 -47.22 -17.75
C ASP A 2 -29.20 -45.73 -17.99
N THR A 3 -30.13 -44.92 -17.51
CA THR A 3 -30.00 -43.47 -17.48
C THR A 3 -28.98 -43.12 -16.40
N ALA A 4 -27.76 -42.86 -16.85
CA ALA A 4 -26.68 -42.09 -16.22
C ALA A 4 -26.85 -41.80 -14.71
N ASN A 5 -26.12 -42.57 -13.90
CA ASN A 5 -25.70 -42.13 -12.57
C ASN A 5 -25.07 -40.73 -12.66
N PRO A 6 -25.58 -39.71 -11.96
CA PRO A 6 -24.82 -38.49 -11.80
C PRO A 6 -23.64 -38.81 -10.88
N SER A 7 -22.43 -38.86 -11.41
CA SER A 7 -21.22 -38.91 -10.57
C SER A 7 -21.17 -37.67 -9.66
N PRO A 8 -20.58 -37.78 -8.47
CA PRO A 8 -20.97 -36.98 -7.31
C PRO A 8 -20.45 -35.54 -7.42
N ALA A 9 -21.34 -34.57 -7.19
CA ALA A 9 -20.99 -33.15 -7.04
C ALA A 9 -19.83 -32.91 -6.04
N SER A 10 -19.64 -33.82 -5.09
CA SER A 10 -18.62 -33.78 -4.05
C SER A 10 -17.15 -33.76 -4.53
N LEU A 11 -16.84 -34.20 -5.76
CA LEU A 11 -15.45 -34.17 -6.27
C LEU A 11 -15.04 -32.78 -6.77
N VAL A 12 -16.01 -31.97 -7.24
CA VAL A 12 -15.73 -30.63 -7.75
C VAL A 12 -15.61 -29.62 -6.59
N ASP A 13 -16.31 -29.86 -5.48
CA ASP A 13 -16.36 -28.93 -4.35
C ASP A 13 -15.05 -28.87 -3.55
N VAL A 14 -14.32 -29.99 -3.40
CA VAL A 14 -13.04 -30.01 -2.64
C VAL A 14 -11.90 -29.34 -3.40
N ASP A 15 -11.79 -29.60 -4.71
CA ASP A 15 -10.76 -28.98 -5.54
C ASP A 15 -10.99 -27.46 -5.66
N LEU A 16 -12.25 -27.06 -5.89
CA LEU A 16 -12.65 -25.65 -5.91
C LEU A 16 -12.42 -24.96 -4.57
N ALA A 17 -12.83 -25.56 -3.44
CA ALA A 17 -12.62 -25.01 -2.11
C ALA A 17 -11.12 -24.80 -1.83
N THR A 18 -10.28 -25.77 -2.19
CA THR A 18 -8.83 -25.68 -2.02
C THR A 18 -8.23 -24.56 -2.87
N MET A 19 -8.65 -24.42 -4.12
CA MET A 19 -8.21 -23.34 -5.00
C MET A 19 -8.59 -21.96 -4.45
N VAL A 20 -9.83 -21.81 -3.96
CA VAL A 20 -10.34 -20.57 -3.37
C VAL A 20 -9.60 -20.22 -2.08
N LEU A 21 -9.29 -21.21 -1.24
CA LEU A 21 -8.47 -21.01 -0.03
C LEU A 21 -7.06 -20.50 -0.37
N ILE A 22 -6.40 -21.13 -1.35
CA ILE A 22 -5.07 -20.70 -1.81
C ILE A 22 -5.13 -19.25 -2.33
N LEU A 23 -6.16 -18.91 -3.10
CA LEU A 23 -6.36 -17.56 -3.62
C LEU A 23 -6.58 -16.53 -2.51
N GLY A 24 -7.37 -16.86 -1.49
CA GLY A 24 -7.60 -15.99 -0.34
C GLY A 24 -6.32 -15.71 0.45
N VAL A 25 -5.53 -16.76 0.72
CA VAL A 25 -4.21 -16.63 1.37
C VAL A 25 -3.26 -15.78 0.51
N PHE A 26 -3.27 -15.97 -0.81
CA PHE A 26 -2.48 -15.16 -1.72
C PHE A 26 -2.82 -13.67 -1.62
N PHE A 27 -4.11 -13.31 -1.61
CA PHE A 27 -4.52 -11.90 -1.42
C PHE A 27 -4.06 -11.34 -0.07
N ILE A 28 -4.15 -12.12 1.01
CA ILE A 28 -3.66 -11.69 2.33
C ILE A 28 -2.15 -11.38 2.26
N ILE A 29 -1.35 -12.28 1.69
CA ILE A 29 0.10 -12.09 1.56
C ILE A 29 0.41 -10.85 0.72
N VAL A 30 -0.21 -10.72 -0.46
CA VAL A 30 -0.02 -9.58 -1.35
C VAL A 30 -0.42 -8.28 -0.66
N GLY A 31 -1.54 -8.24 0.05
CA GLY A 31 -2.00 -7.05 0.77
C GLY A 31 -1.02 -6.60 1.85
N ILE A 32 -0.45 -7.53 2.62
CA ILE A 32 0.58 -7.24 3.62
C ILE A 32 1.87 -6.73 2.95
N VAL A 33 2.31 -7.37 1.87
CA VAL A 33 3.51 -6.95 1.13
C VAL A 33 3.33 -5.55 0.55
N VAL A 34 2.19 -5.26 -0.09
CA VAL A 34 1.89 -3.94 -0.64
C VAL A 34 1.87 -2.88 0.45
N ALA A 35 1.21 -3.13 1.59
CA ALA A 35 1.23 -2.20 2.72
C ALA A 35 2.67 -1.93 3.21
N GLY A 36 3.48 -2.98 3.34
CA GLY A 36 4.88 -2.86 3.77
C GLY A 36 5.76 -2.10 2.77
N VAL A 37 5.60 -2.37 1.47
CA VAL A 37 6.34 -1.70 0.40
C VAL A 37 5.96 -0.22 0.32
N VAL A 38 4.67 0.12 0.32
CA VAL A 38 4.23 1.52 0.25
C VAL A 38 4.68 2.29 1.49
N TYR A 39 4.61 1.67 2.67
CA TYR A 39 5.12 2.28 3.90
C TYR A 39 6.64 2.53 3.82
N ARG A 40 7.41 1.56 3.34
CA ARG A 40 8.87 1.68 3.17
C ARG A 40 9.23 2.78 2.18
N GLU A 41 8.61 2.76 1.00
CA GLU A 41 8.89 3.72 -0.07
C GLU A 41 8.54 5.15 0.39
N SER A 42 7.39 5.34 1.03
CA SER A 42 6.98 6.63 1.62
C SER A 42 8.01 7.16 2.62
N ARG A 43 8.64 6.27 3.41
CA ARG A 43 9.68 6.63 4.38
C ARG A 43 11.01 6.97 3.71
N GLU A 44 11.42 6.24 2.67
CA GLU A 44 12.66 6.50 1.94
C GLU A 44 12.58 7.83 1.17
N TRP A 45 11.47 8.08 0.50
CA TRP A 45 11.23 9.35 -0.19
C TRP A 45 11.15 10.53 0.77
N ARG A 46 10.49 10.36 1.93
CA ARG A 46 10.45 11.41 2.96
C ARG A 46 11.86 11.76 3.45
N LYS A 47 12.76 10.79 3.60
CA LYS A 47 14.16 11.06 4.01
C LYS A 47 14.96 11.84 2.97
N LEU A 48 14.68 11.66 1.68
CA LEU A 48 15.37 12.38 0.61
C LEU A 48 14.82 13.80 0.42
N VAL A 49 13.50 13.95 0.53
CA VAL A 49 12.80 15.20 0.21
C VAL A 49 12.81 16.20 1.37
N MET A 50 12.66 15.76 2.62
CA MET A 50 12.56 16.68 3.78
C MET A 50 13.84 17.51 4.04
N PRO A 51 15.06 16.97 3.94
CA PRO A 51 16.29 17.74 4.15
C PRO A 51 16.52 18.85 3.14
N VAL A 52 15.99 18.72 1.91
CA VAL A 52 16.07 19.77 0.88
C VAL A 52 15.28 21.01 1.31
N PHE A 53 14.18 20.82 2.04
CA PHE A 53 13.37 21.91 2.57
C PHE A 53 13.86 22.45 3.92
N ASP A 54 14.53 21.63 4.75
CA ASP A 54 15.08 22.06 6.04
C ASP A 54 16.42 22.82 5.90
N ARG A 55 17.18 22.61 4.82
CA ARG A 55 18.42 23.38 4.55
C ARG A 55 18.17 24.88 4.38
N GLY A 56 16.99 25.29 3.88
CA GLY A 56 16.65 26.70 3.69
C GLY A 56 16.15 27.43 4.95
N SER A 57 15.99 26.74 6.09
CA SER A 57 15.48 27.36 7.33
C SER A 57 16.56 27.58 8.40
N THR A 58 17.82 27.25 8.13
CA THR A 58 18.93 27.36 9.11
C THR A 58 20.01 28.38 8.75
N GLU A 59 19.85 29.18 7.70
CA GLU A 59 20.72 30.33 7.47
C GLU A 59 20.16 31.57 8.19
N THR A 60 20.72 31.80 9.37
CA THR A 60 21.09 33.14 9.83
C THR A 60 21.43 34.04 8.65
N ALA A 61 20.76 35.19 8.58
CA ALA A 61 21.00 36.26 7.62
C ALA A 61 22.49 36.42 7.27
N PRO A 62 22.92 36.17 6.02
CA PRO A 62 24.23 36.59 5.56
C PRO A 62 24.09 38.02 5.03
N GLU A 63 24.87 38.94 5.62
CA GLU A 63 25.15 40.26 5.07
C GLU A 63 25.97 40.14 3.76
N SER A 64 25.43 39.59 2.68
CA SER A 64 26.06 39.74 1.35
C SER A 64 25.15 39.31 0.21
N SER A 65 24.84 40.25 -0.68
CA SER A 65 23.87 40.12 -1.77
C SER A 65 24.39 39.41 -3.03
N LYS A 66 25.23 38.37 -2.91
CA LYS A 66 25.82 37.69 -4.09
C LYS A 66 26.03 36.18 -3.92
N GLU A 67 24.96 35.40 -3.85
CA GLU A 67 25.00 33.98 -4.25
C GLU A 67 23.75 33.64 -5.10
N PRO A 68 23.91 33.12 -6.34
CA PRO A 68 22.79 32.73 -7.18
C PRO A 68 22.47 31.26 -6.92
N GLY A 69 21.48 30.98 -6.07
CA GLY A 69 21.05 29.59 -5.86
C GLY A 69 19.97 29.36 -4.81
N GLU A 70 19.67 30.34 -3.97
CA GLU A 70 18.72 30.16 -2.87
C GLU A 70 17.26 30.10 -3.36
N LEU A 71 16.63 28.94 -3.19
CA LEU A 71 15.17 28.83 -3.18
C LEU A 71 14.65 29.77 -2.09
N THR A 72 13.94 30.81 -2.52
CA THR A 72 13.42 31.87 -1.64
C THR A 72 12.71 31.23 -0.42
N PRO A 73 12.94 31.69 0.82
CA PRO A 73 12.43 31.07 2.05
C PRO A 73 10.94 30.72 2.02
N ARG A 74 10.14 31.51 1.28
CA ARG A 74 8.71 31.30 1.09
C ARG A 74 8.37 30.05 0.26
N MET A 75 9.19 29.69 -0.74
CA MET A 75 9.01 28.48 -1.54
C MET A 75 9.38 27.21 -0.77
N ALA A 76 10.39 27.27 0.10
CA ALA A 76 10.79 26.12 0.92
C ALA A 76 9.68 25.71 1.90
N THR A 77 9.02 26.68 2.55
CA THR A 77 7.90 26.42 3.48
C THR A 77 6.67 25.90 2.76
N PHE A 78 6.35 26.45 1.57
CA PHE A 78 5.21 26.00 0.76
C PHE A 78 5.42 24.58 0.23
N GLY A 79 6.64 24.27 -0.23
CA GLY A 79 7.02 22.92 -0.62
C GLY A 79 6.94 21.92 0.54
N LYS A 80 7.42 22.29 1.72
CA LYS A 80 7.35 21.46 2.93
C LYS A 80 5.91 21.08 3.31
N GLU A 81 4.97 22.02 3.21
CA GLU A 81 3.56 21.77 3.50
C GLU A 81 2.90 20.84 2.46
N ILE A 82 3.14 21.09 1.16
CA ILE A 82 2.58 20.27 0.08
C ILE A 82 3.12 18.85 0.12
N PHE A 83 4.45 18.68 0.15
CA PHE A 83 5.06 17.35 0.19
C PHE A 83 4.72 16.61 1.48
N GLY A 84 4.64 17.30 2.62
CA GLY A 84 4.16 16.72 3.87
C GLY A 84 2.76 16.14 3.76
N ARG A 85 1.83 16.85 3.11
CA ARG A 85 0.46 16.35 2.86
C ARG A 85 0.42 15.19 1.88
N VAL A 86 1.22 15.22 0.81
CA VAL A 86 1.31 14.14 -0.18
C VAL A 86 1.82 12.85 0.45
N PHE A 87 2.90 12.91 1.24
CA PHE A 87 3.42 11.75 1.95
C PHE A 87 2.41 11.18 2.96
N ALA A 88 1.66 12.04 3.66
CA ALA A 88 0.61 11.59 4.56
C ALA A 88 -0.54 10.87 3.81
N HIS A 89 -0.96 11.39 2.65
CA HIS A 89 -1.99 10.75 1.84
C HIS A 89 -1.51 9.43 1.24
N MET A 90 -0.25 9.35 0.79
CA MET A 90 0.34 8.14 0.23
C MET A 90 0.48 7.03 1.26
N ASP A 91 0.87 7.37 2.48
CA ASP A 91 0.96 6.43 3.61
C ASP A 91 -0.43 5.89 3.97
N VAL A 92 -1.42 6.77 4.14
CA VAL A 92 -2.81 6.39 4.43
C VAL A 92 -3.42 5.55 3.30
N ALA A 93 -3.20 5.92 2.03
CA ALA A 93 -3.69 5.17 0.88
C ALA A 93 -3.04 3.79 0.76
N GLY A 94 -1.74 3.68 1.04
CA GLY A 94 -1.02 2.40 1.06
C GLY A 94 -1.50 1.46 2.16
N LEU A 95 -1.69 2.00 3.38
CA LEU A 95 -2.22 1.25 4.52
C LEU A 95 -3.68 0.83 4.30
N LEU A 96 -4.55 1.74 3.86
CA LEU A 96 -5.94 1.44 3.56
C LEU A 96 -6.07 0.45 2.40
N GLY A 97 -5.27 0.63 1.34
CA GLY A 97 -5.26 -0.27 0.19
C GLY A 97 -4.82 -1.68 0.56
N GLY A 98 -3.72 -1.80 1.30
CA GLY A 98 -3.25 -3.10 1.80
C GLY A 98 -4.26 -3.75 2.74
N ALA A 99 -4.84 -2.99 3.68
CA ALA A 99 -5.87 -3.49 4.59
C ALA A 99 -7.12 -3.96 3.84
N ALA A 100 -7.57 -3.23 2.82
CA ALA A 100 -8.72 -3.63 2.00
C ALA A 100 -8.46 -4.95 1.26
N ILE A 101 -7.26 -5.14 0.71
CA ILE A 101 -6.87 -6.38 0.03
C ILE A 101 -6.80 -7.54 1.03
N VAL A 102 -6.31 -7.31 2.24
CA VAL A 102 -6.29 -8.33 3.30
C VAL A 102 -7.72 -8.73 3.71
N ILE A 103 -8.60 -7.75 3.92
CA ILE A 103 -10.02 -8.00 4.25
C ILE A 103 -10.69 -8.81 3.12
N LEU A 104 -10.44 -8.44 1.86
CA LEU A 104 -10.92 -9.21 0.71
C LEU A 104 -10.41 -10.65 0.75
N GLY A 105 -9.12 -10.86 1.03
CA GLY A 105 -8.54 -12.20 1.16
C GLY A 105 -9.19 -13.02 2.28
N ILE A 106 -9.49 -12.40 3.43
CA ILE A 106 -10.22 -13.06 4.53
C ILE A 106 -11.62 -13.49 4.08
N ILE A 107 -12.36 -12.64 3.37
CA ILE A 107 -13.68 -12.97 2.83
C ILE A 107 -13.58 -14.17 1.87
N VAL A 108 -12.58 -14.17 0.98
CA VAL A 108 -12.33 -15.27 0.04
C VAL A 108 -12.03 -16.57 0.79
N VAL A 109 -11.23 -16.53 1.86
CA VAL A 109 -10.98 -17.71 2.72
C VAL A 109 -12.29 -18.23 3.32
N LEU A 110 -13.14 -17.35 3.86
CA LEU A 110 -14.44 -17.75 4.44
C LEU A 110 -15.36 -18.41 3.40
N ILE A 111 -15.36 -17.91 2.16
CA ILE A 111 -16.08 -18.54 1.04
C ILE A 111 -15.51 -19.94 0.77
N GLY A 112 -14.18 -20.09 0.70
CA GLY A 112 -13.54 -21.39 0.48
C GLY A 112 -13.89 -22.42 1.56
N ILE A 113 -13.92 -22.01 2.84
CA ILE A 113 -14.35 -22.86 3.96
C ILE A 113 -15.82 -23.26 3.80
N THR A 114 -16.68 -22.33 3.37
CA THR A 114 -18.11 -22.59 3.19
C THR A 114 -18.39 -23.56 2.04
N ILE A 115 -17.58 -23.53 0.98
CA ILE A 115 -17.71 -24.46 -0.16
C ILE A 115 -17.22 -25.87 0.22
N GLY A 116 -16.14 -25.95 1.01
CA GLY A 116 -15.53 -27.23 1.37
C GLY A 116 -16.23 -28.00 2.50
N ASN A 117 -17.32 -27.46 3.07
CA ASN A 117 -18.04 -28.00 4.23
C ASN A 117 -19.47 -28.40 3.87
#